data_AF-G1K016-F1
#
_entry.id   AF-G1K016-F1
#
_cell.length_a   1.000
_cell.length_b   1.000
_cell.length_c   1.000
_cell.angle_alpha   90.00
_cell.angle_beta   90.00
_cell.angle_gamma   90.00
#
_symmetry.space_group_name_H-M   'P 1'
#
loop_
_entity.id
_entity.type
_entity.pdbx_description
1 polymer ?
#
loop_
_entity_poly.entity_id
_entity_poly.type
_entity_poly.pdbx_seq_one_letter_code
_entity_poly.pdbx_strand_id
1 'polypeptide(L)'
;LGLATLSNFPDGVLTINVNNPAASNSNSTTGTVDHFLLRKGTSNNVMVFPENEYDTQGSFKISNGQYTFKHRAFGAEKFRYSWNFGQNWTQWKDWEDTTIMNASVFQSSENFWDGDHVMVQYWNQATLSVAHVVHADAGYSGPTRKVPQFLARGPFNDWGFDQGISSLMTQNSDGLWELEIMAS
;
A
#
# COMPACT_ATOMS: atom_id res chain seq x y z
N LEU A 1 -0.34 25.62 31.56
CA LEU A 1 0.03 24.86 30.34
C LEU A 1 0.34 25.89 29.26
N GLY A 2 1.61 26.01 28.86
CA GLY A 2 1.94 26.80 27.67
C GLY A 2 1.46 26.02 26.44
N LEU A 3 0.64 26.65 25.61
CA LEU A 3 0.27 26.08 24.31
C LEU A 3 1.50 26.16 23.41
N ALA A 4 1.89 25.04 22.80
CA ALA A 4 2.90 25.01 21.76
C ALA A 4 2.19 24.90 20.40
N THR A 5 2.45 25.85 19.51
CA THR A 5 1.92 25.84 18.14
C THR A 5 3.01 25.40 17.19
N LEU A 6 2.76 24.31 16.45
CA LEU A 6 3.62 23.88 15.36
C LEU A 6 3.12 24.53 14.05
N SER A 7 3.92 25.41 13.47
CA SER A 7 3.61 26.09 12.20
C SER A 7 4.40 25.48 11.04
N ASN A 8 3.85 25.55 9.83
CA ASN A 8 4.49 25.07 8.59
C ASN A 8 4.91 23.59 8.64
N PHE A 9 4.08 22.73 9.26
CA PHE A 9 4.35 21.29 9.33
C PHE A 9 4.17 20.64 7.94
N PRO A 10 5.24 20.13 7.30
CA PRO A 10 5.13 19.47 6.01
C PRO A 10 4.36 18.15 6.15
N ASP A 11 3.91 17.61 5.02
CA ASP A 11 3.31 16.28 5.01
C ASP A 11 4.39 15.21 5.25
N GLY A 12 4.07 14.23 6.09
CA GLY A 12 4.89 13.08 6.40
C GLY A 12 4.93 12.72 7.88
N VAL A 13 6.08 12.20 8.30
CA VAL A 13 6.34 11.70 9.65
C VAL A 13 7.43 12.55 10.28
N LEU A 14 7.20 13.05 11.48
CA LEU A 14 8.17 13.81 12.27
C LEU A 14 8.29 13.24 13.67
N THR A 15 9.52 13.20 14.18
CA THR A 15 9.80 12.92 15.58
C THR A 15 10.24 14.20 16.28
N ILE A 16 9.56 14.57 17.36
CA ILE A 16 9.99 15.64 18.25
C ILE A 16 10.61 14.99 19.49
N ASN A 17 11.86 15.35 19.77
CA ASN A 17 12.59 14.87 20.94
C ASN A 17 12.60 15.98 21.99
N VAL A 18 12.06 15.70 23.18
CA VAL A 18 12.04 16.64 24.30
C VAL A 18 12.91 16.08 25.41
N ASN A 19 14.01 16.76 25.71
CA ASN A 19 14.96 16.28 26.71
C ASN A 19 14.50 16.65 28.12
N ASN A 20 14.26 15.64 28.97
CA ASN A 20 13.95 15.74 30.38
C ASN A 20 12.88 16.80 30.73
N PRO A 21 11.69 16.78 30.11
CA PRO A 21 10.66 17.77 30.37
C PRO A 21 10.28 17.83 31.85
N ALA A 22 10.08 19.05 32.35
CA ALA A 22 9.66 19.32 33.72
C ALA A 22 8.13 19.31 33.85
N ALA A 23 7.64 18.86 35.01
CA ALA A 23 6.24 18.98 35.38
C ALA A 23 5.82 20.46 35.51
N SER A 24 4.52 20.74 35.38
CA SER A 24 3.99 22.11 35.43
C SER A 24 4.24 22.84 36.75
N ASN A 25 4.44 22.10 37.84
CA ASN A 25 4.78 22.62 39.17
C ASN A 25 6.29 22.61 39.45
N SER A 26 7.12 22.26 38.46
CA SER A 26 8.59 22.21 38.51
C SER A 26 9.19 21.30 39.60
N ASN A 27 8.40 20.44 40.25
CA ASN A 27 8.87 19.58 41.34
C ASN A 27 9.41 18.21 40.88
N SER A 28 9.28 17.91 39.59
CA SER A 28 9.75 16.65 39.00
C SER A 28 10.02 16.81 37.50
N THR A 29 10.82 15.91 36.95
CA THR A 29 11.06 15.76 35.51
C THR A 29 10.83 14.31 35.10
N THR A 30 10.77 14.01 33.80
CA THR A 30 10.61 12.62 33.33
C THR A 30 11.89 11.78 33.49
N GLY A 31 13.06 12.43 33.56
CA GLY A 31 14.36 11.76 33.66
C GLY A 31 14.80 11.10 32.35
N THR A 32 14.09 11.35 31.25
CA THR A 32 14.25 10.68 29.96
C THR A 32 14.24 11.68 28.79
N VAL A 33 14.62 11.22 27.59
CA VAL A 33 14.30 11.91 26.35
C VAL A 33 12.97 11.38 25.85
N ASP A 34 11.96 12.25 25.81
CA ASP A 34 10.62 11.90 25.38
C ASP A 34 10.51 12.06 23.86
N HIS A 35 9.97 11.06 23.17
CA HIS A 35 9.82 11.04 21.71
C HIS A 35 8.34 11.15 21.33
N PHE A 36 7.96 12.21 20.62
CA PHE A 36 6.61 12.40 20.09
C PHE A 36 6.62 12.17 18.57
N LEU A 37 5.80 11.24 18.11
CA LEU A 37 5.63 10.96 16.68
C LEU A 37 4.39 11.69 16.16
N LEU A 38 4.59 12.56 15.18
CA LEU A 38 3.52 13.29 14.51
C LEU A 38 3.44 12.84 13.05
N ARG A 39 2.21 12.61 12.58
CA ARG A 39 1.91 12.28 11.19
C ARG A 39 0.90 13.29 10.65
N LYS A 40 1.20 13.91 9.51
CA LYS A 40 0.28 14.82 8.80
C LYS A 40 0.36 14.52 7.33
N GLY A 41 -0.77 14.52 6.66
CA GLY A 41 -0.82 14.41 5.22
C GLY A 41 -2.23 14.41 4.70
N THR A 42 -2.34 14.35 3.39
CA THR A 42 -3.59 14.07 2.69
C THR A 42 -4.04 12.62 2.92
N SER A 43 -5.33 12.33 2.70
CA SER A 43 -5.91 10.98 2.88
C SER A 43 -5.22 9.90 2.04
N ASN A 44 -4.63 10.25 0.89
CA ASN A 44 -3.90 9.34 0.02
C ASN A 44 -2.41 9.16 0.38
N ASN A 45 -1.96 9.70 1.51
CA ASN A 45 -0.64 9.40 2.05
C ASN A 45 -0.70 8.19 2.98
N VAL A 46 -0.28 7.02 2.49
CA VAL A 46 -0.29 5.76 3.26
C VAL A 46 0.57 5.81 4.52
N MET A 47 1.59 6.67 4.60
CA MET A 47 2.40 6.83 5.82
C MET A 47 1.59 7.47 6.96
N VAL A 48 0.51 8.16 6.63
CA VAL A 48 -0.38 8.86 7.57
C VAL A 48 -1.68 8.09 7.76
N PHE A 49 -2.26 7.56 6.67
CA PHE A 49 -3.50 6.78 6.63
C PHE A 49 -3.24 5.40 6.01
N PRO A 50 -2.70 4.44 6.79
CA PRO A 50 -2.32 3.12 6.29
C PRO A 50 -3.47 2.32 5.68
N GLU A 51 -4.71 2.60 6.09
CA GLU A 51 -5.92 1.98 5.57
C GLU A 51 -6.28 2.40 4.14
N ASN A 52 -5.73 3.52 3.65
CA ASN A 52 -5.92 3.99 2.27
C ASN A 52 -4.85 3.39 1.34
N GLU A 53 -4.86 2.05 1.27
CA GLU A 53 -3.84 1.21 0.65
C GLU A 53 -4.09 0.91 -0.84
N TYR A 54 -5.01 1.62 -1.50
CA TYR A 54 -5.26 1.49 -2.94
C TYR A 54 -5.31 2.86 -3.61
N ASP A 55 -4.48 3.07 -4.63
CA ASP A 55 -4.43 4.31 -5.38
C ASP A 55 -5.55 4.39 -6.42
N THR A 56 -6.43 5.36 -6.24
CA THR A 56 -7.51 5.71 -7.19
C THR A 56 -7.21 6.98 -7.97
N GLN A 57 -6.02 7.54 -7.79
CA GLN A 57 -5.67 8.88 -8.25
C GLN A 57 -4.63 8.85 -9.39
N GLY A 58 -4.44 7.68 -10.01
CA GLY A 58 -3.61 7.47 -11.20
C GLY A 58 -2.12 7.71 -10.95
N SER A 59 -1.58 7.26 -9.82
CA SER A 59 -0.15 7.26 -9.53
C SER A 59 0.62 6.35 -10.47
N PHE A 60 0.07 5.18 -10.82
CA PHE A 60 0.68 4.26 -11.78
C PHE A 60 0.20 4.58 -13.20
N LYS A 61 1.13 4.92 -14.09
CA LYS A 61 0.84 5.32 -15.47
C LYS A 61 1.74 4.62 -16.46
N ILE A 62 1.17 4.31 -17.61
CA ILE A 62 1.89 3.78 -18.76
C ILE A 62 1.71 4.76 -19.92
N SER A 63 2.82 5.27 -20.45
CA SER A 63 2.81 6.19 -21.60
C SER A 63 3.99 5.89 -22.51
N ASN A 64 3.73 5.68 -23.81
CA ASN A 64 4.74 5.34 -24.81
C ASN A 64 5.66 4.16 -24.38
N GLY A 65 5.11 3.15 -23.71
CA GLY A 65 5.84 1.99 -23.19
C GLY A 65 6.65 2.24 -21.91
N GLN A 66 6.65 3.46 -21.37
CA GLN A 66 7.28 3.78 -20.10
C GLN A 66 6.30 3.62 -18.94
N TYR A 67 6.74 2.91 -17.92
CA TYR A 67 6.00 2.63 -16.70
C TYR A 67 6.48 3.57 -15.60
N THR A 68 5.57 4.36 -15.04
CA THR A 68 5.90 5.40 -14.08
C THR A 68 4.97 5.35 -12.89
N PHE A 69 5.53 5.44 -11.68
CA PHE A 69 4.77 5.53 -10.44
C PHE A 69 5.08 6.84 -9.71
N LYS A 70 4.09 7.72 -9.57
CA LYS A 70 4.21 8.95 -8.77
C LYS A 70 3.87 8.67 -7.32
N HIS A 71 4.84 8.85 -6.42
CA HIS A 71 4.63 8.55 -5.01
C HIS A 71 3.84 9.64 -4.28
N ARG A 72 3.06 9.23 -3.28
CA ARG A 72 2.33 10.13 -2.34
C ARG A 72 2.55 9.78 -0.87
N ALA A 73 3.40 8.80 -0.61
CA ALA A 73 3.75 8.32 0.72
C ALA A 73 4.77 9.25 1.40
N PHE A 74 4.48 10.55 1.48
CA PHE A 74 5.38 11.53 2.11
C PHE A 74 5.67 11.10 3.55
N GLY A 75 6.92 11.22 3.97
CA GLY A 75 7.42 10.68 5.23
C GLY A 75 8.06 9.30 5.11
N ALA A 76 7.99 8.64 3.96
CA ALA A 76 8.84 7.48 3.69
C ALA A 76 10.30 7.90 3.43
N GLU A 77 11.25 7.10 3.89
CA GLU A 77 12.68 7.25 3.59
C GLU A 77 13.13 6.25 2.52
N LYS A 78 12.48 5.10 2.47
CA LYS A 78 12.75 4.03 1.52
C LYS A 78 11.47 3.45 0.95
N PHE A 79 11.59 2.89 -0.24
CA PHE A 79 10.52 2.13 -0.87
C PHE A 79 11.07 0.92 -1.63
N ARG A 80 10.17 -0.02 -1.93
CA ARG A 80 10.38 -1.10 -2.89
C ARG A 80 9.04 -1.43 -3.53
N TYR A 81 9.04 -2.15 -4.65
CA TYR A 81 7.80 -2.53 -5.30
C TYR A 81 7.78 -4.00 -5.75
N SER A 82 6.57 -4.50 -5.93
CA SER A 82 6.23 -5.78 -6.53
C SER A 82 5.35 -5.54 -7.74
N TRP A 83 5.55 -6.31 -8.80
CA TRP A 83 4.74 -6.25 -10.02
C TRP A 83 3.79 -7.45 -10.16
N ASN A 84 3.72 -8.32 -9.14
CA ASN A 84 2.99 -9.58 -9.20
C ASN A 84 2.34 -9.93 -7.85
N PHE A 85 1.63 -8.95 -7.28
CA PHE A 85 0.88 -9.12 -6.03
C PHE A 85 1.73 -9.66 -4.86
N GLY A 86 2.97 -9.16 -4.75
CA GLY A 86 3.85 -9.42 -3.61
C GLY A 86 4.63 -10.74 -3.67
N GLN A 87 4.52 -11.51 -4.75
CA GLN A 87 5.31 -12.73 -4.92
C GLN A 87 6.81 -12.43 -5.07
N ASN A 88 7.15 -11.28 -5.63
CA ASN A 88 8.50 -10.74 -5.63
C ASN A 88 8.55 -9.32 -5.07
N TRP A 89 9.76 -8.86 -4.79
CA TRP A 89 10.03 -7.48 -4.41
C TRP A 89 11.36 -7.04 -4.99
N THR A 90 11.46 -5.78 -5.41
CA THR A 90 12.76 -5.17 -5.66
C THR A 90 13.56 -5.06 -4.36
N GLN A 91 14.87 -4.80 -4.50
CA GLN A 91 15.64 -4.27 -3.38
C GLN A 91 15.04 -2.93 -2.92
N TRP A 92 15.25 -2.61 -1.65
CA TRP A 92 14.90 -1.29 -1.11
C TRP A 92 15.73 -0.20 -1.78
N LYS A 93 15.08 0.91 -2.10
CA LYS A 93 15.69 2.12 -2.63
C LYS A 93 15.37 3.30 -1.74
N ASP A 94 16.21 4.32 -1.77
CA ASP A 94 15.94 5.59 -1.11
C ASP A 94 14.75 6.30 -1.79
N TRP A 95 14.02 7.09 -1.02
CA TRP A 95 12.86 7.83 -1.49
C TRP A 95 13.14 8.67 -2.73
N GLU A 96 12.23 8.61 -3.69
CA GLU A 96 12.15 9.51 -4.84
C GLU A 96 10.68 9.87 -5.11
N ASP A 97 10.43 11.04 -5.70
CA ASP A 97 9.05 11.49 -5.95
C ASP A 97 8.36 10.67 -7.04
N THR A 98 9.13 10.09 -7.97
CA THR A 98 8.60 9.33 -9.11
C THR A 98 9.56 8.25 -9.54
N THR A 99 9.11 6.99 -9.52
CA THR A 99 9.88 5.84 -10.00
C THR A 99 9.56 5.56 -11.46
N ILE A 100 10.59 5.38 -12.28
CA ILE A 100 10.47 4.74 -13.59
C ILE A 100 10.73 3.23 -13.40
N MET A 101 9.75 2.41 -13.77
CA MET A 101 9.78 0.96 -13.58
C MET A 101 10.19 0.25 -14.86
N ASN A 102 10.80 -0.94 -14.73
CA ASN A 102 11.18 -1.74 -15.88
C ASN A 102 9.92 -2.36 -16.51
N ALA A 103 9.50 -1.85 -17.67
CA ALA A 103 8.31 -2.34 -18.38
C ALA A 103 8.30 -3.86 -18.63
N SER A 104 9.47 -4.46 -18.89
CA SER A 104 9.56 -5.88 -19.26
C SER A 104 9.10 -6.85 -18.16
N VAL A 105 9.13 -6.43 -16.89
CA VAL A 105 8.72 -7.33 -15.77
C VAL A 105 7.20 -7.47 -15.65
N PHE A 106 6.46 -6.49 -16.18
CA PHE A 106 4.99 -6.50 -16.17
C PHE A 106 4.42 -7.37 -17.31
N GLN A 107 5.15 -7.51 -18.40
CA GLN A 107 4.75 -8.24 -19.62
C GLN A 107 4.96 -9.76 -19.55
N SER A 108 5.15 -10.33 -18.35
CA SER A 108 5.31 -11.78 -18.17
C SER A 108 3.99 -12.50 -18.39
N SER A 109 4.01 -13.66 -19.04
CA SER A 109 2.83 -14.52 -19.16
C SER A 109 2.36 -15.10 -17.82
N GLU A 110 3.17 -15.02 -16.77
CA GLU A 110 2.77 -15.37 -15.40
C GLU A 110 1.80 -14.34 -14.79
N ASN A 111 1.79 -13.11 -15.31
CA ASN A 111 0.82 -12.07 -14.94
C ASN A 111 -0.43 -12.26 -15.78
N PHE A 112 -1.21 -13.29 -15.47
CA PHE A 112 -2.37 -13.72 -16.27
C PHE A 112 -3.62 -12.82 -16.14
N TRP A 113 -3.55 -11.77 -15.31
CA TRP A 113 -4.67 -10.86 -15.03
C TRP A 113 -4.73 -9.69 -16.00
N ASP A 114 -5.91 -9.08 -16.12
CA ASP A 114 -6.11 -7.91 -16.99
C ASP A 114 -5.36 -6.68 -16.44
N GLY A 115 -4.68 -5.96 -17.33
CA GLY A 115 -3.91 -4.76 -16.98
C GLY A 115 -2.68 -5.05 -16.10
N ASP A 116 -1.97 -4.00 -15.74
CA ASP A 116 -0.76 -4.09 -14.93
C ASP A 116 -1.04 -3.68 -13.49
N HIS A 117 -0.52 -4.45 -12.54
CA HIS A 117 -0.67 -4.20 -11.11
C HIS A 117 0.67 -3.97 -10.45
N VAL A 118 0.74 -3.00 -9.54
CA VAL A 118 1.93 -2.75 -8.72
C VAL A 118 1.56 -2.60 -7.25
N MET A 119 2.36 -3.21 -6.37
CA MET A 119 2.36 -2.93 -4.94
C MET A 119 3.62 -2.14 -4.61
N VAL A 120 3.49 -1.00 -3.95
CA VAL A 120 4.64 -0.23 -3.46
C VAL A 120 4.61 -0.23 -1.95
N GLN A 121 5.68 -0.73 -1.34
CA GLN A 121 5.87 -0.79 0.10
C GLN A 121 6.85 0.29 0.54
N TYR A 122 6.52 0.96 1.64
CA TYR A 122 7.28 2.08 2.17
C TYR A 122 7.79 1.80 3.58
N TRP A 123 8.92 2.43 3.90
CA TRP A 123 9.54 2.35 5.21
C TRP A 123 10.09 3.70 5.64
N ASN A 124 10.06 3.95 6.95
CA ASN A 124 10.66 5.11 7.59
C ASN A 124 11.17 4.72 8.99
N GLN A 125 12.38 5.18 9.32
CA GLN A 125 13.06 4.89 10.59
C GLN A 125 12.23 5.29 11.82
N ALA A 126 11.50 6.40 11.78
CA ALA A 126 10.71 6.86 12.92
C ALA A 126 9.48 5.99 13.20
N THR A 127 8.98 5.27 12.19
CA THR A 127 7.85 4.34 12.35
C THR A 127 8.27 2.89 12.56
N LEU A 128 9.51 2.53 12.20
CA LEU A 128 10.04 1.16 12.20
C LEU A 128 9.09 0.12 11.59
N SER A 129 8.25 0.53 10.65
CA SER A 129 7.17 -0.29 10.09
C SER A 129 7.23 -0.35 8.59
N VAL A 130 6.94 -1.55 8.07
CA VAL A 130 6.76 -1.84 6.64
C VAL A 130 5.29 -2.09 6.29
N ALA A 131 4.36 -1.83 7.22
CA ALA A 131 2.93 -2.04 7.01
C ALA A 131 2.31 -1.07 5.99
N HIS A 132 3.05 -0.05 5.56
CA HIS A 132 2.59 0.95 4.62
C HIS A 132 2.76 0.44 3.18
N VAL A 133 1.67 -0.06 2.59
CA VAL A 133 1.65 -0.60 1.22
C VAL A 133 0.56 0.10 0.43
N VAL A 134 0.84 0.44 -0.83
CA VAL A 134 -0.15 0.96 -1.78
C VAL A 134 -0.19 0.05 -2.99
N HIS A 135 -1.40 -0.41 -3.32
CA HIS A 135 -1.73 -1.07 -4.57
C HIS A 135 -2.12 -0.02 -5.62
N ALA A 136 -1.76 -0.25 -6.88
CA ALA A 136 -2.24 0.56 -7.99
C ALA A 136 -2.30 -0.29 -9.26
N ASP A 137 -3.21 0.09 -10.15
CA ASP A 137 -3.41 -0.57 -11.42
C ASP A 137 -3.31 0.41 -12.59
N ALA A 138 -2.82 -0.08 -13.73
CA ALA A 138 -2.79 0.64 -15.00
C ALA A 138 -3.39 -0.25 -16.10
N GLY A 139 -4.32 0.29 -16.90
CA GLY A 139 -4.98 -0.48 -17.97
C GLY A 139 -6.02 -1.49 -17.47
N TYR A 140 -6.40 -1.45 -16.20
CA TYR A 140 -7.48 -2.23 -15.62
C TYR A 140 -8.66 -1.33 -15.27
N SER A 141 -9.87 -1.73 -15.65
CA SER A 141 -11.12 -0.95 -15.48
C SER A 141 -12.07 -1.51 -14.41
N GLY A 142 -11.68 -2.59 -13.73
CA GLY A 142 -12.50 -3.22 -12.70
C GLY A 142 -12.38 -2.53 -11.33
N PRO A 143 -13.04 -3.10 -10.31
CA PRO A 143 -13.00 -2.62 -8.93
C PRO A 143 -11.60 -2.71 -8.31
N THR A 144 -11.38 -2.09 -7.16
CA THR A 144 -10.09 -2.19 -6.46
C THR A 144 -9.76 -3.65 -6.11
N ARG A 145 -8.53 -4.09 -6.39
CA ARG A 145 -8.08 -5.47 -6.14
C ARG A 145 -6.76 -5.54 -5.38
N LYS A 146 -6.66 -6.48 -4.43
CA LYS A 146 -5.44 -6.73 -3.61
C LYS A 146 -4.82 -8.10 -3.88
N VAL A 147 -5.51 -8.93 -4.64
CA VAL A 147 -5.09 -10.26 -5.10
C VAL A 147 -5.44 -10.38 -6.58
N PRO A 148 -4.71 -11.21 -7.34
CA PRO A 148 -4.99 -11.37 -8.76
C PRO A 148 -6.27 -12.18 -9.01
N GLN A 149 -6.59 -13.12 -8.12
CA GLN A 149 -7.68 -14.07 -8.28
C GLN A 149 -8.00 -14.77 -6.96
N PHE A 150 -9.26 -15.19 -6.76
CA PHE A 150 -9.63 -16.21 -5.79
C PHE A 150 -10.14 -17.47 -6.47
N LEU A 151 -9.73 -18.63 -5.93
CA LEU A 151 -10.17 -19.94 -6.36
C LEU A 151 -10.85 -20.65 -5.19
N ALA A 152 -12.12 -21.00 -5.34
CA ALA A 152 -12.84 -21.83 -4.39
C ALA A 152 -12.40 -23.29 -4.55
N ARG A 153 -12.14 -23.97 -3.44
CA ARG A 153 -11.77 -25.39 -3.39
C ARG A 153 -12.71 -26.12 -2.45
N GLY A 154 -13.20 -27.28 -2.86
CA GLY A 154 -14.08 -28.11 -2.04
C GLY A 154 -14.52 -29.39 -2.76
N PRO A 155 -15.37 -30.21 -2.12
CA PRO A 155 -15.76 -31.51 -2.67
C PRO A 155 -16.39 -31.47 -4.07
N PHE A 156 -16.95 -30.33 -4.49
CA PHE A 156 -17.56 -30.11 -5.80
C PHE A 156 -16.55 -29.97 -6.96
N ASN A 157 -15.26 -29.82 -6.65
CA ASN A 157 -14.18 -29.73 -7.65
C ASN A 157 -13.01 -30.68 -7.36
N ASP A 158 -13.27 -31.71 -6.54
CA ASP A 158 -12.34 -32.83 -6.34
C ASP A 158 -12.40 -33.82 -7.50
N TRP A 159 -11.27 -34.46 -7.77
CA TRP A 159 -11.11 -35.42 -8.86
C TRP A 159 -12.11 -36.60 -8.70
N GLY A 160 -13.04 -36.72 -9.65
CA GLY A 160 -14.13 -37.72 -9.61
C GLY A 160 -15.53 -37.16 -9.33
N PHE A 161 -15.64 -35.86 -8.98
CA PHE A 161 -16.90 -35.16 -8.71
C PHE A 161 -17.04 -33.87 -9.55
N ASP A 162 -16.55 -33.87 -10.80
CA ASP A 162 -16.62 -32.70 -11.67
C ASP A 162 -18.07 -32.46 -12.15
N GLN A 163 -18.83 -31.68 -11.38
CA GLN A 163 -20.14 -31.18 -11.80
C GLN A 163 -20.04 -30.00 -12.80
N GLY A 164 -18.84 -29.68 -13.32
CA GLY A 164 -18.63 -28.56 -14.23
C GLY A 164 -18.76 -27.18 -13.57
N ILE A 165 -18.76 -27.12 -12.23
CA ILE A 165 -18.87 -25.87 -11.48
C ILE A 165 -17.50 -25.19 -11.48
N SER A 166 -17.43 -23.98 -12.05
CA SER A 166 -16.21 -23.18 -12.06
C SER A 166 -15.74 -22.92 -10.63
N SER A 167 -14.45 -23.10 -10.37
CA SER A 167 -13.81 -22.70 -9.10
C SER A 167 -13.46 -21.21 -9.06
N LEU A 168 -13.53 -20.52 -10.19
CA LEU A 168 -13.07 -19.14 -10.31
C LEU A 168 -14.11 -18.18 -9.75
N MET A 169 -13.72 -17.40 -8.75
CA MET A 169 -14.53 -16.29 -8.25
C MET A 169 -14.39 -15.07 -9.16
N THR A 170 -15.46 -14.30 -9.31
CA THR A 170 -15.49 -13.03 -10.05
C THR A 170 -15.71 -11.87 -9.08
N GLN A 171 -15.21 -10.69 -9.43
CA GLN A 171 -15.41 -9.49 -8.61
C GLN A 171 -16.62 -8.71 -9.14
N ASN A 172 -17.57 -8.38 -8.26
CA ASN A 172 -18.75 -7.58 -8.60
C ASN A 172 -18.43 -6.07 -8.60
N SER A 173 -19.40 -5.22 -8.97
CA SER A 173 -19.20 -3.76 -9.04
C SER A 173 -18.82 -3.11 -7.71
N ASP A 174 -19.15 -3.74 -6.58
CA ASP A 174 -18.85 -3.26 -5.23
C ASP A 174 -17.46 -3.73 -4.75
N GLY A 175 -16.73 -4.46 -5.59
CA GLY A 175 -15.41 -5.01 -5.24
C GLY A 175 -15.45 -6.28 -4.41
N LEU A 176 -16.61 -6.90 -4.23
CA LEU A 176 -16.76 -8.17 -3.53
C LEU A 176 -16.51 -9.33 -4.48
N TRP A 177 -15.88 -10.39 -3.98
CA TRP A 177 -15.65 -11.61 -4.74
C TRP A 177 -16.79 -12.59 -4.54
N GLU A 178 -17.36 -13.07 -5.64
CA GLU A 178 -18.52 -13.94 -5.68
C GLU A 178 -18.20 -15.24 -6.43
N LEU A 179 -18.80 -16.33 -5.97
CA LEU A 179 -18.80 -17.60 -6.68
C LEU A 179 -20.24 -17.89 -7.09
N GLU A 180 -20.51 -17.91 -8.39
CA GLU A 180 -21.82 -18.30 -8.88
C GLU A 180 -21.98 -19.82 -8.79
N ILE A 181 -22.96 -20.26 -8.00
CA ILE A 181 -23.30 -21.68 -7.83
C ILE A 181 -24.65 -21.89 -8.50
N MET A 182 -24.68 -22.67 -9.58
CA MET A 182 -25.94 -23.12 -10.17
C MET A 182 -26.41 -24.39 -9.45
N ALA A 183 -27.55 -24.31 -8.77
CA ALA A 183 -28.25 -25.47 -8.23
C ALA A 183 -29.50 -25.71 -9.08
N SER A 184 -29.62 -26.92 -9.64
CA SER A 184 -30.81 -27.37 -10.37
C SER A 184 -31.91 -27.84 -9.43
#